data_AF-R6XQJ9-F1
#
_entry.id   AF-R6XQJ9-F1
#
_cell.length_a   1.000
_cell.length_b   1.000
_cell.length_c   1.000
_cell.angle_alpha   90.00
_cell.angle_beta   90.00
_cell.angle_gamma   90.00
#
_symmetry.space_group_name_H-M   'P 1'
#
loop_
_entity.id
_entity.type
_entity.pdbx_description
1 polymer ?
#
loop_
_entity_poly.entity_id
_entity_poly.type
_entity_poly.pdbx_seq_one_letter_code
_entity_poly.pdbx_strand_id
1 'polypeptide(L)'
;MENGSLFQRVRQILKIEDDMDDEAKKEAASLIRNIFRYMDKDAKDIMTHRKNIVAIDEQFTMEEALEFMLDDKYSRVPIYHESIDDIIGFLHLREAMTCYLKEEKLRKVSVKELGDYIRPVVFIPETKGIDRLFKEMQMKKNHIAIVVDEYGQTSGLVTMEDIVEEIMGNILDEHDEEEELIHAQPDGSYLVDGMTVLEDLSDLLNISFQCEEDEEYDTLNGFLIGELERIPAEDEKCVIEKDGYRYTILSMDNNTIDRVKIEKTQEEC
;
A
#
# COMPACT_ATOMS: atom_id res chain seq x y z
N MET A 1 -24.87 26.64 -16.58
CA MET A 1 -25.11 26.63 -15.11
C MET A 1 -25.55 25.22 -14.77
N GLU A 2 -25.08 24.69 -13.64
CA GLU A 2 -25.14 23.28 -13.19
C GLU A 2 -24.05 22.37 -13.77
N ASN A 3 -22.84 22.55 -13.25
CA ASN A 3 -21.95 21.44 -12.87
C ASN A 3 -21.24 21.92 -11.61
N GLY A 4 -22.00 22.05 -10.53
CA GLY A 4 -21.38 22.00 -9.21
C GLY A 4 -20.67 20.67 -9.14
N SER A 5 -19.33 20.71 -9.01
CA SER A 5 -18.46 19.52 -9.00
C SER A 5 -19.15 18.40 -8.22
N LEU A 6 -19.10 17.17 -8.72
CA LEU A 6 -19.66 16.00 -8.04
C LEU A 6 -19.26 15.96 -6.55
N PHE A 7 -18.08 16.51 -6.24
CA PHE A 7 -17.58 16.81 -4.90
C PHE A 7 -18.52 17.68 -4.04
N GLN A 8 -19.12 18.73 -4.59
CA GLN A 8 -20.15 19.54 -3.92
C GLN A 8 -21.41 18.72 -3.64
N ARG A 9 -21.79 17.79 -4.52
CA ARG A 9 -22.97 16.92 -4.33
C ARG A 9 -22.72 15.89 -3.25
N VAL A 10 -21.53 15.27 -3.23
CA VAL A 10 -21.13 14.35 -2.16
C VAL A 10 -21.04 15.07 -0.82
N ARG A 11 -20.45 16.27 -0.78
CA ARG A 11 -20.43 17.14 0.41
C ARG A 11 -21.85 17.52 0.88
N GLN A 12 -22.81 17.64 -0.04
CA GLN A 12 -24.21 17.93 0.28
C GLN A 12 -24.98 16.70 0.79
N ILE A 13 -24.56 15.48 0.41
CA ILE A 13 -25.07 14.22 0.97
C ILE A 13 -24.54 14.02 2.39
N LEU A 14 -23.28 14.36 2.67
CA LEU A 14 -22.71 14.32 4.03
C LEU A 14 -23.31 15.36 4.98
N LYS A 15 -23.88 16.46 4.47
CA LYS A 15 -24.64 17.42 5.28
C LYS A 15 -25.92 16.83 5.91
N ILE A 16 -26.23 15.56 5.67
CA ILE A 16 -27.41 14.90 6.22
C ILE A 16 -27.21 14.42 7.67
N GLU A 17 -26.00 14.43 8.24
CA GLU A 17 -25.80 14.10 9.66
C GLU A 17 -25.11 15.25 10.43
N ASP A 18 -25.92 16.25 10.80
CA ASP A 18 -25.54 17.36 11.72
C ASP A 18 -25.14 16.87 13.14
N ASP A 19 -25.26 15.56 13.42
CA ASP A 19 -24.91 14.92 14.71
C ASP A 19 -23.50 14.30 14.72
N MET A 20 -22.75 14.31 13.61
CA MET A 20 -21.36 13.82 13.57
C MET A 20 -20.39 14.87 14.15
N ASP A 21 -19.45 14.43 14.97
CA ASP A 21 -18.34 15.28 15.43
C ASP A 21 -17.39 15.65 14.28
N ASP A 22 -16.48 16.59 14.54
CA ASP A 22 -15.58 17.11 13.53
C ASP A 22 -14.49 16.10 13.11
N GLU A 23 -14.20 15.09 13.95
CA GLU A 23 -13.29 13.98 13.66
C GLU A 23 -13.90 13.07 12.59
N ALA A 24 -15.13 12.61 12.82
CA ALA A 24 -15.87 11.75 11.92
C ALA A 24 -16.15 12.41 10.56
N LYS A 25 -16.33 13.74 10.54
CA LYS A 25 -16.43 14.51 9.29
C LYS A 25 -15.13 14.53 8.50
N LYS A 26 -13.97 14.60 9.17
CA LYS A 26 -12.65 14.55 8.52
C LYS A 26 -12.38 13.16 7.95
N GLU A 27 -12.66 12.10 8.72
CA GLU A 27 -12.53 10.71 8.26
C GLU A 27 -13.40 10.44 7.03
N ALA A 28 -14.68 10.83 7.08
CA ALA A 28 -15.59 10.67 5.94
C ALA A 28 -15.09 11.43 4.70
N ALA A 29 -14.58 12.65 4.88
CA ALA A 29 -13.99 13.43 3.78
C ALA A 29 -12.73 12.77 3.21
N SER A 30 -11.89 12.19 4.06
CA SER A 30 -10.69 11.44 3.66
C SER A 30 -11.06 10.21 2.83
N LEU A 31 -11.99 9.39 3.31
CA LEU A 31 -12.47 8.20 2.61
C LEU A 31 -13.05 8.55 1.24
N ILE A 32 -13.79 9.66 1.12
CA ILE A 32 -14.30 10.12 -0.17
C ILE A 32 -13.15 10.51 -1.12
N ARG A 33 -12.13 11.23 -0.64
CA ARG A 33 -10.97 11.57 -1.47
C ARG A 33 -10.23 10.32 -1.93
N ASN A 34 -10.02 9.35 -1.04
CA ASN A 34 -9.39 8.08 -1.35
C ASN A 34 -10.18 7.32 -2.42
N ILE A 35 -11.52 7.27 -2.33
CA ILE A 35 -12.37 6.68 -3.37
C ILE A 35 -12.14 7.34 -4.74
N PHE A 36 -11.94 8.66 -4.79
CA PHE A 36 -11.68 9.34 -6.06
C PHE A 36 -10.28 9.00 -6.60
N ARG A 37 -9.23 9.05 -5.77
CA ARG A 37 -7.86 8.68 -6.17
C ARG A 37 -7.78 7.21 -6.63
N TYR A 38 -8.48 6.35 -5.91
CA TYR A 38 -8.65 4.93 -6.22
C TYR A 38 -9.14 4.66 -7.65
N MET A 39 -9.98 5.52 -8.23
CA MET A 39 -10.49 5.30 -9.59
C MET A 39 -9.45 5.54 -10.68
N ASP A 40 -8.38 6.27 -10.38
CA ASP A 40 -7.34 6.64 -11.34
C ASP A 40 -6.08 5.76 -11.19
N LYS A 41 -6.03 4.85 -10.20
CA LYS A 41 -4.94 3.89 -10.00
C LYS A 41 -5.07 2.63 -10.85
N ASP A 42 -3.92 2.09 -11.21
CA ASP A 42 -3.71 0.81 -11.88
C ASP A 42 -3.12 -0.25 -10.94
N ALA A 43 -3.18 -1.53 -11.33
CA ALA A 43 -2.65 -2.66 -10.55
C ALA A 43 -1.20 -2.46 -10.10
N LYS A 44 -0.35 -1.87 -10.95
CA LYS A 44 1.06 -1.58 -10.62
C LYS A 44 1.24 -0.61 -9.44
N ASP A 45 0.26 0.25 -9.18
CA ASP A 45 0.40 1.32 -8.17
C ASP A 45 0.15 0.80 -6.75
N ILE A 46 -0.51 -0.36 -6.61
CA ILE A 46 -0.91 -0.93 -5.31
C ILE A 46 -0.41 -2.37 -5.10
N MET A 47 0.20 -2.98 -6.12
CA MET A 47 0.61 -4.37 -6.03
C MET A 47 1.72 -4.58 -5.01
N THR A 48 1.69 -5.74 -4.34
CA THR A 48 2.88 -6.28 -3.70
C THR A 48 3.88 -6.64 -4.79
N HIS A 49 4.95 -5.84 -4.90
CA HIS A 49 5.99 -6.02 -5.90
C HIS A 49 6.64 -7.40 -5.81
N ARG A 50 7.05 -8.00 -6.95
CA ARG A 50 7.58 -9.38 -7.06
C ARG A 50 8.65 -9.76 -6.04
N LYS A 51 9.49 -8.79 -5.64
CA LYS A 51 10.56 -8.98 -4.66
C LYS A 51 10.05 -9.30 -3.25
N ASN A 52 8.83 -8.88 -2.94
CA ASN A 52 8.18 -9.02 -1.65
C ASN A 52 7.09 -10.11 -1.68
N ILE A 53 6.96 -10.84 -2.80
CA ILE A 53 6.02 -11.96 -2.89
C ILE A 53 6.55 -13.12 -2.04
N VAL A 54 5.76 -13.51 -1.06
CA VAL A 54 5.92 -14.74 -0.30
C VAL A 54 5.14 -15.85 -1.01
N ALA A 55 5.83 -16.90 -1.46
CA ALA A 55 5.24 -17.99 -2.23
C ALA A 55 5.87 -19.35 -1.87
N ILE A 56 5.12 -20.42 -2.11
CA ILE A 56 5.50 -21.81 -1.80
C ILE A 56 5.96 -22.52 -3.07
N ASP A 57 7.11 -23.21 -2.99
CA ASP A 57 7.55 -24.10 -4.04
C ASP A 57 6.61 -25.31 -4.12
N GLU A 58 6.14 -25.66 -5.31
CA GLU A 58 5.22 -26.77 -5.52
C GLU A 58 5.72 -28.14 -4.98
N GLN A 59 7.05 -28.29 -4.81
CA GLN A 59 7.70 -29.51 -4.32
C GLN A 59 7.68 -29.61 -2.79
N PHE A 60 7.35 -28.53 -2.07
CA PHE A 60 7.14 -28.59 -0.62
C PHE A 60 6.08 -29.65 -0.32
N THR A 61 6.26 -30.37 0.78
CA THR A 61 5.20 -31.21 1.33
C THR A 61 4.10 -30.34 1.93
N MET A 62 2.88 -30.87 2.06
CA MET A 62 1.79 -30.18 2.76
C MET A 62 2.16 -29.79 4.19
N GLU A 63 2.98 -30.58 4.88
CA GLU A 63 3.50 -30.25 6.23
C GLU A 63 4.41 -29.02 6.18
N GLU A 64 5.43 -29.01 5.31
CA GLU A 64 6.34 -27.86 5.14
C GLU A 64 5.60 -26.60 4.69
N ALA A 65 4.66 -26.75 3.76
CA ALA A 65 3.82 -25.65 3.28
C ALA A 65 2.96 -25.06 4.41
N LEU A 66 2.38 -25.91 5.27
CA LEU A 66 1.58 -25.42 6.39
C LEU A 66 2.43 -24.74 7.46
N GLU A 67 3.59 -25.31 7.79
CA GLU A 67 4.55 -24.67 8.71
C GLU A 67 4.95 -23.28 8.19
N PHE A 68 5.33 -23.19 6.92
CA PHE A 68 5.63 -21.93 6.26
C PHE A 68 4.48 -20.91 6.34
N MET A 69 3.24 -21.35 6.09
CA MET A 69 2.06 -20.47 6.17
C MET A 69 1.71 -20.03 7.60
N LEU A 70 2.12 -20.77 8.62
CA LEU A 70 1.83 -20.43 10.03
C LEU A 70 2.86 -19.47 10.63
N ASP A 71 4.08 -19.44 10.08
CA ASP A 71 5.12 -18.50 10.46
C ASP A 71 4.88 -17.09 9.87
N ASP A 72 4.08 -17.02 8.81
CA ASP A 72 3.72 -15.78 8.11
C ASP A 72 2.29 -15.29 8.42
N LYS A 73 2.03 -14.01 8.13
CA LYS A 73 0.72 -13.37 8.37
C LYS A 73 -0.31 -13.62 7.25
N TYR A 74 0.05 -14.36 6.21
CA TYR A 74 -0.75 -14.44 4.99
C TYR A 74 -1.78 -15.58 5.00
N SER A 75 -3.04 -15.25 4.74
CA SER A 75 -4.12 -16.24 4.64
C SER A 75 -4.13 -17.01 3.30
N ARG A 76 -3.49 -16.46 2.27
CA ARG A 76 -3.43 -17.00 0.91
C ARG A 76 -2.01 -16.86 0.40
N VAL A 77 -1.41 -17.97 -0.02
CA VAL A 77 -0.01 -17.99 -0.46
C VAL A 77 0.06 -18.58 -1.88
N PRO A 78 0.61 -17.86 -2.87
CA PRO A 78 0.84 -18.39 -4.21
C PRO A 78 1.73 -19.63 -4.18
N ILE A 79 1.52 -20.52 -5.14
CA ILE A 79 2.34 -21.71 -5.37
C ILE A 79 2.99 -21.56 -6.74
N TYR A 80 4.30 -21.78 -6.82
CA TYR A 80 5.06 -21.63 -8.06
C TYR A 80 5.77 -22.92 -8.48
N HIS A 81 6.03 -23.05 -9.78
CA HIS A 81 6.83 -24.11 -10.38
C HIS A 81 8.15 -23.54 -10.90
N GLU A 82 9.29 -23.99 -10.36
CA GLU A 82 10.66 -23.56 -10.70
C GLU A 82 10.99 -22.06 -10.44
N SER A 83 10.09 -21.14 -10.79
CA SER A 83 10.21 -19.69 -10.61
C SER A 83 8.86 -19.08 -10.29
N ILE A 84 8.86 -17.94 -9.59
CA ILE A 84 7.67 -17.11 -9.35
C ILE A 84 7.01 -16.59 -10.64
N ASP A 85 7.69 -16.69 -11.79
CA ASP A 85 7.11 -16.37 -13.09
C ASP A 85 6.13 -17.47 -13.58
N ASP A 86 6.13 -18.66 -12.95
CA ASP A 86 5.19 -19.74 -13.23
C ASP A 86 4.35 -20.07 -11.99
N ILE A 87 3.36 -19.21 -11.71
CA ILE A 87 2.40 -19.42 -10.62
C ILE A 87 1.31 -20.40 -11.08
N ILE A 88 1.22 -21.55 -10.42
CA ILE A 88 0.24 -22.61 -10.75
C ILE A 88 -1.09 -22.46 -10.01
N GLY A 89 -1.11 -21.68 -8.93
CA GLY A 89 -2.30 -21.47 -8.10
C GLY A 89 -1.95 -20.83 -6.77
N PHE A 90 -2.85 -20.94 -5.79
CA PHE A 90 -2.60 -20.52 -4.43
C PHE A 90 -3.20 -21.52 -3.43
N LEU A 91 -2.64 -21.53 -2.23
CA LEU A 91 -3.16 -22.29 -1.10
C LEU A 91 -3.78 -21.35 -0.07
N HIS A 92 -4.97 -21.70 0.41
CA HIS A 92 -5.64 -20.97 1.48
C HIS A 92 -5.37 -21.63 2.83
N LEU A 93 -4.98 -20.87 3.86
CA LEU A 93 -4.57 -21.41 5.17
C LEU A 93 -5.63 -22.33 5.79
N ARG A 94 -6.91 -21.92 5.76
CA ARG A 94 -8.02 -22.78 6.21
C ARG A 94 -8.13 -24.10 5.45
N GLU A 95 -7.86 -24.12 4.15
CA GLU A 95 -7.91 -25.33 3.31
C GLU A 95 -6.70 -26.22 3.56
N ALA A 96 -5.51 -25.61 3.68
CA ALA A 96 -4.28 -26.27 4.15
C ALA A 96 -4.47 -26.99 5.49
N MET A 97 -5.02 -26.28 6.49
CA MET A 97 -5.35 -26.84 7.80
C MET A 97 -6.37 -27.98 7.70
N THR A 98 -7.39 -27.83 6.85
CA THR A 98 -8.40 -28.86 6.63
C THR A 98 -7.78 -30.12 6.02
N CYS A 99 -6.93 -29.96 5.00
CA CYS A 99 -6.18 -31.02 4.37
C CYS A 99 -5.30 -31.75 5.40
N TYR A 100 -4.45 -31.01 6.11
CA TYR A 100 -3.51 -31.58 7.08
C TYR A 100 -4.20 -32.37 8.21
N LEU A 101 -5.32 -31.86 8.74
CA LEU A 101 -6.02 -32.49 9.85
C LEU A 101 -6.88 -33.70 9.44
N LYS A 102 -7.48 -33.68 8.24
CA LYS A 102 -8.44 -34.71 7.80
C LYS A 102 -7.85 -35.77 6.89
N GLU A 103 -6.78 -35.46 6.17
CA GLU A 103 -6.20 -36.32 5.14
C GLU A 103 -4.75 -36.70 5.52
N GLU A 104 -4.60 -37.61 6.48
CA GLU A 104 -3.27 -38.00 7.01
C GLU A 104 -2.29 -38.46 5.91
N LYS A 105 -2.81 -39.04 4.84
CA LYS A 105 -2.01 -39.49 3.68
C LYS A 105 -1.41 -38.35 2.87
N LEU A 106 -2.01 -37.15 2.89
CA LEU A 106 -1.59 -36.00 2.11
C LEU A 106 -0.54 -35.14 2.83
N ARG A 107 -0.28 -35.36 4.12
CA ARG A 107 0.68 -34.55 4.90
C ARG A 107 2.09 -34.51 4.30
N LYS A 108 2.54 -35.64 3.77
CA LYS A 108 3.88 -35.80 3.17
C LYS A 108 3.87 -35.76 1.64
N VAL A 109 2.73 -35.42 1.07
CA VAL A 109 2.56 -35.29 -0.39
C VAL A 109 2.96 -33.88 -0.78
N SER A 110 3.59 -33.76 -1.95
CA SER A 110 4.00 -32.47 -2.51
C SER A 110 2.77 -31.60 -2.84
N VAL A 111 2.90 -30.29 -2.67
CA VAL A 111 1.79 -29.34 -2.85
C VAL A 111 1.13 -29.49 -4.21
N LYS A 112 1.89 -29.71 -5.30
CA LYS A 112 1.33 -29.91 -6.65
C LYS A 112 0.33 -31.06 -6.78
N GLU A 113 0.40 -32.04 -5.88
CA GLU A 113 -0.46 -33.23 -5.89
C GLU A 113 -1.70 -33.07 -5.00
N LEU A 114 -1.90 -31.91 -4.36
CA LEU A 114 -3.04 -31.65 -3.47
C LEU A 114 -4.37 -31.42 -4.21
N GLY A 115 -4.36 -31.33 -5.55
CA GLY A 115 -5.58 -31.30 -6.35
C GLY A 115 -6.50 -30.13 -5.99
N ASP A 116 -7.72 -30.45 -5.53
CA ASP A 116 -8.79 -29.47 -5.26
C ASP A 116 -8.49 -28.46 -4.14
N TYR A 117 -7.44 -28.71 -3.34
CA TYR A 117 -6.94 -27.76 -2.34
C TYR A 117 -6.13 -26.63 -2.95
N ILE A 118 -5.59 -26.80 -4.16
CA ILE A 118 -4.95 -25.71 -4.91
C ILE A 118 -6.04 -24.94 -5.65
N ARG A 119 -6.13 -23.64 -5.37
CA ARG A 119 -7.09 -22.76 -6.01
C ARG A 119 -6.45 -22.02 -7.18
N PRO A 120 -7.19 -21.82 -8.29
CA PRO A 120 -6.65 -21.12 -9.45
C PRO A 120 -6.44 -19.63 -9.12
N VAL A 121 -5.37 -19.07 -9.66
CA VAL A 121 -5.14 -17.61 -9.68
C VAL A 121 -5.65 -17.00 -10.98
N VAL A 122 -5.92 -15.69 -10.95
CA VAL A 122 -6.20 -14.90 -12.15
C VAL A 122 -4.99 -14.04 -12.46
N PHE A 123 -4.62 -13.96 -13.73
CA PHE A 123 -3.56 -13.09 -14.22
C PHE A 123 -4.14 -11.82 -14.80
N ILE A 124 -3.53 -10.68 -14.47
CA ILE A 124 -3.93 -9.35 -14.93
C ILE A 124 -2.70 -8.55 -15.37
N PRO A 125 -2.83 -7.62 -16.34
CA PRO A 125 -1.73 -6.72 -16.69
C PRO A 125 -1.54 -5.64 -15.62
N GLU A 126 -0.33 -5.07 -15.56
CA GLU A 126 0.02 -3.92 -14.71
C GLU A 126 -0.93 -2.72 -14.86
N THR A 127 -1.39 -2.46 -16.09
CA THR A 127 -2.26 -1.31 -16.44
C THR A 127 -3.76 -1.59 -16.21
N LYS A 128 -4.09 -2.59 -15.38
CA LYS A 128 -5.49 -2.91 -15.06
C LYS A 128 -5.97 -1.95 -13.97
N GLY A 129 -6.85 -1.03 -14.35
CA GLY A 129 -7.50 -0.12 -13.39
C GLY A 129 -8.16 -0.85 -12.22
N ILE A 130 -7.89 -0.36 -11.00
CA ILE A 130 -8.31 -1.03 -9.77
C ILE A 130 -9.84 -1.07 -9.64
N ASP A 131 -10.55 -0.03 -10.09
CA ASP A 131 -12.02 0.04 -10.06
C ASP A 131 -12.69 -1.16 -10.76
N ARG A 132 -12.09 -1.61 -11.87
CA ARG A 132 -12.53 -2.78 -12.64
C ARG A 132 -12.08 -4.06 -11.96
N LEU A 133 -10.84 -4.11 -11.50
CA LEU A 133 -10.30 -5.27 -10.80
C LEU A 133 -11.16 -5.62 -9.57
N PHE A 134 -11.48 -4.64 -8.74
CA PHE A 134 -12.31 -4.81 -7.55
C PHE A 134 -13.69 -5.38 -7.87
N LYS A 135 -14.38 -4.81 -8.87
CA LYS A 135 -15.69 -5.32 -9.32
C LYS A 135 -15.59 -6.77 -9.80
N GLU A 136 -14.55 -7.11 -10.55
CA GLU A 136 -14.33 -8.49 -11.00
C GLU A 136 -14.05 -9.44 -9.84
N MET A 137 -13.21 -9.03 -8.88
CA MET A 137 -12.88 -9.79 -7.68
C MET A 137 -14.13 -10.04 -6.83
N GLN A 138 -14.98 -9.03 -6.63
CA GLN A 138 -16.27 -9.17 -5.93
C GLN A 138 -17.22 -10.13 -6.65
N MET A 139 -17.37 -10.00 -7.97
CA MET A 139 -18.28 -10.85 -8.75
C MET A 139 -17.84 -12.31 -8.79
N LYS A 140 -16.53 -12.54 -8.98
CA LYS A 140 -15.94 -13.88 -9.09
C LYS A 140 -15.65 -14.51 -7.72
N LYS A 141 -15.74 -13.73 -6.64
CA LYS A 141 -15.30 -14.10 -5.28
C LYS A 141 -13.83 -14.53 -5.25
N ASN A 142 -13.01 -13.83 -6.04
CA ASN A 142 -11.57 -14.02 -6.08
C ASN A 142 -10.90 -12.95 -5.24
N HIS A 143 -9.97 -13.35 -4.37
CA HIS A 143 -9.33 -12.45 -3.41
C HIS A 143 -7.85 -12.17 -3.71
N ILE A 144 -7.30 -12.81 -4.75
CA ILE A 144 -5.91 -12.64 -5.16
C ILE A 144 -5.83 -12.67 -6.69
N ALA A 145 -4.98 -11.81 -7.25
CA ALA A 145 -4.62 -11.78 -8.65
C ALA A 145 -3.10 -11.62 -8.80
N ILE A 146 -2.53 -12.28 -9.80
CA ILE A 146 -1.11 -12.15 -10.14
C ILE A 146 -0.99 -11.09 -11.24
N VAL A 147 -0.12 -10.10 -11.01
CA VAL A 147 0.15 -9.03 -11.95
C VAL A 147 1.33 -9.43 -12.82
N VAL A 148 1.17 -9.30 -14.14
CA VAL A 148 2.20 -9.65 -15.12
C VAL A 148 2.57 -8.49 -16.02
N ASP A 149 3.84 -8.47 -16.43
CA ASP A 149 4.38 -7.53 -17.42
C ASP A 149 4.04 -7.96 -18.87
N GLU A 150 4.48 -7.17 -19.84
CA GLU A 150 4.26 -7.45 -21.27
C GLU A 150 5.03 -8.67 -21.79
N TYR A 151 6.02 -9.15 -21.04
CA TYR A 151 6.80 -10.34 -21.35
C TYR A 151 6.24 -11.60 -20.69
N GLY A 152 5.18 -11.46 -19.88
CA GLY A 152 4.53 -12.55 -19.15
C GLY A 152 5.23 -12.94 -17.86
N GLN A 153 6.16 -12.12 -17.35
CA GLN A 153 6.80 -12.32 -16.05
C GLN A 153 5.91 -11.80 -14.94
N THR A 154 6.08 -12.35 -13.73
CA THR A 154 5.36 -11.86 -12.56
C THR A 154 5.96 -10.55 -12.10
N SER A 155 5.17 -9.46 -12.18
CA SER A 155 5.52 -8.14 -11.66
C SER A 155 5.14 -7.99 -10.19
N GLY A 156 4.07 -8.64 -9.76
CA GLY A 156 3.52 -8.51 -8.43
C GLY A 156 2.29 -9.37 -8.19
N LEU A 157 1.63 -9.16 -7.05
CA LEU A 157 0.28 -9.65 -6.78
C LEU A 157 -0.56 -8.55 -6.16
N VAL A 158 -1.87 -8.62 -6.36
CA VAL A 158 -2.85 -7.70 -5.75
C VAL A 158 -3.91 -8.54 -5.05
N THR A 159 -4.24 -8.15 -3.82
CA THR A 159 -5.31 -8.75 -3.03
C THR A 159 -6.53 -7.84 -2.97
N MET A 160 -7.68 -8.39 -2.56
CA MET A 160 -8.87 -7.56 -2.33
C MET A 160 -8.65 -6.64 -1.12
N GLU A 161 -7.84 -7.08 -0.18
CA GLU A 161 -7.46 -6.38 1.02
C GLU A 161 -6.61 -5.14 0.68
N ASP A 162 -5.62 -5.24 -0.22
CA ASP A 162 -4.82 -4.10 -0.71
C ASP A 162 -5.72 -3.02 -1.33
N ILE A 163 -6.72 -3.45 -2.10
CA ILE A 163 -7.70 -2.54 -2.72
C ILE A 163 -8.55 -1.82 -1.66
N VAL A 164 -8.96 -2.53 -0.61
CA VAL A 164 -9.77 -1.95 0.46
C VAL A 164 -8.93 -0.98 1.30
N GLU A 165 -7.67 -1.32 1.57
CA GLU A 165 -6.70 -0.45 2.25
C GLU A 165 -6.51 0.86 1.51
N GLU A 166 -6.40 0.83 0.18
CA GLU A 166 -6.32 2.04 -0.65
C GLU A 166 -7.54 2.96 -0.53
N ILE A 167 -8.72 2.39 -0.27
CA ILE A 167 -9.96 3.15 -0.08
C ILE A 167 -10.06 3.67 1.36
N MET A 168 -9.73 2.83 2.34
CA MET A 168 -9.93 3.12 3.75
C MET A 168 -8.76 3.87 4.39
N GLY A 169 -7.58 3.87 3.77
CA GLY A 169 -6.32 4.28 4.38
C GLY A 169 -5.83 3.25 5.40
N ASN A 170 -4.79 3.61 6.17
CA ASN A 170 -4.38 2.84 7.35
C ASN A 170 -5.54 2.83 8.35
N ILE A 171 -6.34 1.77 8.36
CA ILE A 171 -7.32 1.55 9.41
C ILE A 171 -6.49 1.18 10.64
N LEU A 172 -6.33 2.13 11.55
CA LEU A 172 -5.76 1.90 12.87
C LEU A 172 -6.53 0.75 13.52
N ASP A 173 -5.86 -0.35 13.78
CA ASP A 173 -6.39 -1.45 14.59
C ASP A 173 -6.64 -0.92 16.01
N GLU A 174 -7.55 -1.55 16.76
CA GLU A 174 -7.80 -1.22 18.18
C GLU A 174 -6.57 -1.47 19.09
N HIS A 175 -5.50 -2.04 18.50
CA HIS A 175 -4.21 -2.31 19.10
C HIS A 175 -3.06 -1.44 18.55
N ASP A 176 -3.30 -0.57 17.57
CA ASP A 176 -2.27 0.32 17.05
C ASP A 176 -2.10 1.50 18.00
N GLU A 177 -0.93 1.61 18.63
CA GLU A 177 -0.52 2.86 19.28
C GLU A 177 -0.38 3.92 18.18
N GLU A 178 -1.01 5.09 18.33
CA GLU A 178 -0.83 6.24 17.44
C GLU A 178 0.66 6.55 17.30
N GLU A 179 1.32 6.03 16.27
CA GLU A 179 2.57 6.61 15.81
C GLU A 179 2.21 7.89 15.06
N GLU A 180 2.15 9.01 15.78
CA GLU A 180 2.07 10.34 15.18
C GLU A 180 3.23 10.50 14.17
N LEU A 181 2.91 10.45 12.88
CA LEU A 181 3.90 10.62 11.81
C LEU A 181 4.49 12.04 11.79
N ILE A 182 3.85 12.99 12.47
CA ILE A 182 4.26 14.39 12.57
C ILE A 182 4.27 14.81 14.03
N HIS A 183 5.46 15.10 14.58
CA HIS A 183 5.60 15.67 15.91
C HIS A 183 6.03 17.14 15.85
N ALA A 184 5.21 18.03 16.40
CA ALA A 184 5.60 19.42 16.60
C ALA A 184 6.63 19.53 17.73
N GLN A 185 7.73 20.23 17.49
CA GLN A 185 8.78 20.47 18.46
C GLN A 185 8.60 21.82 19.18
N PRO A 186 9.13 21.97 20.42
CA PRO A 186 9.04 23.21 21.17
C PRO A 186 9.71 24.43 20.50
N ASP A 187 10.64 24.19 19.57
CA ASP A 187 11.33 25.23 18.79
C ASP A 187 10.52 25.71 17.57
N GLY A 188 9.33 25.15 17.34
CA GLY A 188 8.48 25.47 16.20
C GLY A 188 8.83 24.69 14.93
N SER A 189 9.76 23.74 15.02
CA SER A 189 10.03 22.78 13.96
C SER A 189 9.11 21.56 14.03
N TYR A 190 9.11 20.75 12.98
CA TYR A 190 8.40 19.49 12.93
C TYR A 190 9.40 18.34 12.75
N LEU A 191 9.18 17.24 13.45
CA LEU A 191 9.82 15.96 13.18
C LEU A 191 8.82 15.09 12.44
N VAL A 192 9.13 14.73 11.20
CA VAL A 192 8.19 14.10 10.28
C VAL A 192 8.75 12.78 9.79
N ASP A 193 7.91 11.75 9.76
CA ASP A 193 8.20 10.46 9.15
C ASP A 193 8.26 10.58 7.62
N GLY A 194 9.23 9.96 6.96
CA GLY A 194 9.37 10.04 5.51
C GLY A 194 8.19 9.44 4.74
N MET A 195 7.40 8.53 5.35
CA MET A 195 6.19 7.98 4.74
C MET A 195 4.96 8.89 4.93
N THR A 196 5.11 10.03 5.59
CA THR A 196 4.03 11.02 5.72
C THR A 196 3.52 11.45 4.33
N VAL A 197 2.21 11.41 4.14
CA VAL A 197 1.54 11.85 2.92
C VAL A 197 1.77 13.35 2.70
N LEU A 198 2.20 13.74 1.50
CA LEU A 198 2.55 15.14 1.20
C LEU A 198 1.38 16.10 1.32
N GLU A 199 0.15 15.64 1.06
CA GLU A 199 -1.06 16.46 1.18
C GLU A 199 -1.30 16.87 2.63
N ASP A 200 -1.17 15.94 3.58
CA ASP A 200 -1.31 16.23 5.02
C ASP A 200 -0.26 17.24 5.49
N LEU A 201 0.97 17.08 4.98
CA LEU A 201 2.06 18.00 5.27
C LEU A 201 1.84 19.37 4.61
N SER A 202 1.27 19.41 3.41
CA SER A 202 0.88 20.62 2.67
C SER A 202 -0.17 21.41 3.45
N ASP A 203 -1.20 20.74 3.94
CA ASP A 203 -2.25 21.34 4.77
C ASP A 203 -1.69 21.88 6.10
N LEU A 204 -0.79 21.12 6.74
CA LEU A 204 -0.16 21.52 8.00
C LEU A 204 0.74 22.75 7.83
N LEU A 205 1.63 22.72 6.83
CA LEU A 205 2.60 23.79 6.58
C LEU A 205 1.98 24.96 5.80
N ASN A 206 0.77 24.77 5.27
CA ASN A 206 0.02 25.69 4.43
C ASN A 206 0.84 26.14 3.21
N ILE A 207 1.45 25.16 2.54
CA ILE A 207 2.24 25.31 1.30
C ILE A 207 1.72 24.35 0.24
N SER A 208 2.07 24.60 -1.02
CA SER A 208 1.85 23.63 -2.10
C SER A 208 3.23 23.17 -2.55
N PHE A 209 3.51 21.87 -2.38
CA PHE A 209 4.73 21.27 -2.89
C PHE A 209 4.71 21.32 -4.41
N GLN A 210 5.54 22.18 -5.00
CA GLN A 210 5.65 22.28 -6.45
C GLN A 210 6.68 21.27 -6.96
N CYS A 211 6.21 20.23 -7.64
CA CYS A 211 7.06 19.28 -8.35
C CYS A 211 7.45 19.83 -9.73
N GLU A 212 8.65 19.53 -10.21
CA GLU A 212 9.03 19.79 -11.60
C GLU A 212 8.45 18.68 -12.51
N GLU A 213 8.11 19.02 -13.76
CA GLU A 213 7.74 18.12 -14.87
C GLU A 213 6.83 16.91 -14.56
N ASP A 214 5.50 17.11 -14.48
CA ASP A 214 4.46 16.04 -14.46
C ASP A 214 4.65 14.91 -13.40
N GLU A 215 5.57 15.05 -12.44
CA GLU A 215 5.81 14.10 -11.37
C GLU A 215 4.92 14.38 -10.15
N GLU A 216 4.02 13.46 -9.83
CA GLU A 216 3.23 13.48 -8.61
C GLU A 216 3.86 12.55 -7.57
N TYR A 217 4.30 13.12 -6.45
CA TYR A 217 4.81 12.37 -5.31
C TYR A 217 3.71 12.16 -4.27
N ASP A 218 3.66 10.96 -3.69
CA ASP A 218 2.68 10.63 -2.64
C ASP A 218 3.19 10.96 -1.24
N THR A 219 4.49 10.75 -0.98
CA THR A 219 5.10 10.80 0.36
C THR A 219 6.25 11.79 0.43
N LEU A 220 6.55 12.26 1.65
CA LEU A 220 7.68 13.15 1.91
C LEU A 220 9.01 12.54 1.42
N ASN A 221 9.21 11.24 1.61
CA ASN A 221 10.35 10.50 1.10
C ASN A 221 10.46 10.60 -0.42
N GLY A 222 9.37 10.33 -1.13
CA GLY A 222 9.33 10.42 -2.59
C GLY A 222 9.73 11.81 -3.09
N PHE A 223 9.12 12.85 -2.51
CA PHE A 223 9.44 14.23 -2.84
C PHE A 223 10.91 14.58 -2.58
N LEU A 224 11.43 14.31 -1.38
CA LEU A 224 12.80 14.68 -1.04
C LEU A 224 13.85 13.89 -1.83
N ILE A 225 13.61 12.62 -2.16
CA ILE A 225 14.50 11.85 -3.05
C ILE A 225 14.44 12.41 -4.47
N GLY A 226 13.26 12.78 -4.94
CA GLY A 226 13.06 13.47 -6.22
C GLY A 226 13.89 14.75 -6.31
N GLU A 227 13.76 15.62 -5.31
CA GLU A 227 14.53 16.88 -5.22
C GLU A 227 16.05 16.66 -5.12
N LEU A 228 16.49 15.53 -4.55
CA LEU A 228 17.92 15.19 -4.47
C LEU A 228 18.45 14.53 -5.76
N GLU A 229 17.57 14.07 -6.65
CA GLU A 229 17.86 13.20 -7.81
C GLU A 229 18.71 11.95 -7.46
N ARG A 230 18.74 11.55 -6.18
CA ARG A 230 19.50 10.41 -5.67
C ARG A 230 19.04 10.00 -4.28
N ILE A 231 19.40 8.78 -3.90
CA ILE A 231 19.20 8.27 -2.54
C ILE A 231 20.43 8.64 -1.70
N PRO A 232 20.27 9.39 -0.60
CA PRO A 232 21.38 9.72 0.29
C PRO A 232 21.83 8.50 1.12
N ALA A 233 23.08 8.49 1.54
CA ALA A 233 23.61 7.43 2.42
C ALA A 233 23.13 7.62 3.87
N GLU A 234 23.12 6.55 4.68
CA GLU A 234 22.64 6.59 6.08
C GLU A 234 23.32 7.66 6.95
N ASP A 235 24.61 7.89 6.75
CA ASP A 235 25.40 8.88 7.50
C ASP A 235 25.47 10.26 6.83
N GLU A 236 24.77 10.44 5.71
CA GLU A 236 24.81 11.67 4.94
C GLU A 236 23.84 12.72 5.45
N LYS A 237 24.35 13.91 5.77
CA LYS A 237 23.51 15.04 6.15
C LYS A 237 23.07 15.81 4.92
N CYS A 238 21.83 15.56 4.50
CA CYS A 238 21.19 16.28 3.41
C CYS A 238 20.24 17.35 3.95
N VAL A 239 20.30 18.53 3.34
CA VAL A 239 19.42 19.66 3.65
C VAL A 239 18.87 20.21 2.34
N ILE A 240 17.55 20.35 2.26
CA ILE A 240 16.83 20.93 1.12
C ILE A 240 16.10 22.17 1.61
N GLU A 241 16.17 23.28 0.87
CA GLU A 241 15.41 24.49 1.15
C GLU A 241 14.48 24.79 -0.01
N LYS A 242 13.17 24.70 0.23
CA LYS A 242 12.13 24.89 -0.78
C LYS A 242 10.84 25.40 -0.12
N ASP A 243 10.08 26.22 -0.85
CA ASP A 243 8.77 26.75 -0.41
C ASP A 243 8.76 27.43 0.98
N GLY A 244 9.89 28.03 1.37
CA GLY A 244 10.03 28.72 2.66
C GLY A 244 10.26 27.79 3.86
N TYR A 245 10.61 26.52 3.61
CA TYR A 245 10.97 25.55 4.62
C TYR A 245 12.33 24.90 4.32
N ARG A 246 13.02 24.53 5.38
CA ARG A 246 14.24 23.73 5.39
C ARG A 246 13.90 22.31 5.84
N TYR A 247 14.19 21.34 5.00
CA TYR A 247 14.05 19.91 5.25
C TYR A 247 15.44 19.33 5.52
N THR A 248 15.67 18.88 6.75
CA THR A 248 16.92 18.22 7.15
C THR A 248 16.66 16.73 7.32
N ILE A 249 17.30 15.89 6.51
CA ILE A 249 17.22 14.45 6.64
C ILE A 249 18.03 14.03 7.88
N LEU A 250 17.37 13.39 8.83
CA LEU A 250 17.96 12.98 10.11
C LEU A 250 18.40 11.52 10.09
N SER A 251 17.62 10.64 9.47
CA SER A 251 17.88 9.20 9.36
C SER A 251 17.37 8.64 8.04
N MET A 252 18.03 7.57 7.59
CA MET A 252 17.59 6.70 6.51
C MET A 252 17.35 5.31 7.08
N ASP A 253 16.37 4.58 6.53
CA ASP A 253 16.19 3.15 6.74
C ASP A 253 16.01 2.46 5.38
N ASN A 254 16.83 1.46 5.07
CA ASN A 254 16.71 0.64 3.86
C ASN A 254 16.48 1.43 2.54
N ASN A 255 17.33 2.44 2.27
CA ASN A 255 17.22 3.36 1.12
C ASN A 255 15.99 4.29 1.12
N THR A 256 15.28 4.37 2.25
CA THR A 256 14.14 5.26 2.47
C THR A 256 14.52 6.32 3.49
N ILE A 257 14.09 7.56 3.29
CA ILE A 257 14.16 8.60 4.32
C ILE A 257 13.21 8.20 5.45
N ASP A 258 13.74 8.04 6.66
CA ASP A 258 12.97 7.64 7.84
C ASP A 258 12.48 8.88 8.59
N ARG A 259 13.38 9.77 9.02
CA ARG A 259 13.00 11.00 9.75
C ARG A 259 13.55 12.27 9.11
N VAL A 260 12.70 13.29 9.06
CA VAL A 260 12.99 14.61 8.53
C VAL A 260 12.66 15.68 9.56
N LYS A 261 13.61 16.59 9.83
CA LYS A 261 13.32 17.83 10.54
C LYS A 261 12.88 18.90 9.55
N ILE A 262 11.72 19.50 9.75
CA ILE A 262 11.20 20.59 8.92
C ILE A 262 11.16 21.88 9.74
N GLU A 263 11.83 22.91 9.24
CA GLU A 263 11.96 24.20 9.90
C GLU A 263 11.57 25.32 8.95
N LYS A 264 10.80 26.31 9.41
CA LYS A 264 10.51 27.49 8.59
C LYS A 264 11.78 28.31 8.42
N THR A 265 12.21 28.57 7.19
CA THR A 265 13.32 29.49 6.92
C THR A 265 12.88 30.91 7.27
N GLN A 266 13.66 31.63 8.09
CA GLN A 266 13.41 33.04 8.36
C GLN A 266 13.69 33.85 7.08
N GLU A 267 12.70 34.60 6.60
CA GLU A 267 12.96 35.65 5.60
C GLU A 267 13.91 36.67 6.21
N GLU A 268 15.07 36.88 5.58
CA GLU A 268 15.92 38.04 5.89
C GLU A 268 15.11 39.32 5.61
N CYS A 269 14.86 40.11 6.67
CA CYS A 269 14.24 41.44 6.58
C CYS A 269 15.15 42.45 5.87
#